data_AF-A0A0M3K8E1-F1
#
_entry.id   AF-A0A0M3K8E1-F1
#
_cell.length_a   1.000
_cell.length_b   1.000
_cell.length_c   1.000
_cell.angle_alpha   90.00
_cell.angle_beta   90.00
_cell.angle_gamma   90.00
#
_symmetry.space_group_name_H-M   'P 1'
#
loop_
_entity.id
_entity.type
_entity.pdbx_description
1 polymer ?
#
loop_
_entity_poly.entity_id
_entity_poly.type
_entity_poly.pdbx_seq_one_letter_code
_entity_poly.pdbx_strand_id
1 'polypeptide(L)'
;MAHNGELLERALTFFLSSLRTLCEKTIEDTLLTIHNHDQARLEYDVHRNEVETLKHQTNLNSEAISNATQRCELQREKYERLKEDVKIKMTLLEENRIKVMRKQLVLLHNALMAYFSGNARALQSTMEQLSADYDANSGVAPSFLEQ
;
A
#
# COMPACT_ATOMS: atom_id res chain seq x y z
N MET A 1 -20.11 -17.75 -18.59
CA MET A 1 -18.83 -17.01 -18.60
C MET A 1 -18.84 -15.73 -17.74
N ALA A 2 -19.95 -14.99 -17.64
CA ALA A 2 -20.03 -13.76 -16.84
C ALA A 2 -19.74 -13.94 -15.33
N HIS A 3 -20.13 -15.08 -14.74
CA HIS A 3 -20.00 -15.32 -13.29
C HIS A 3 -18.54 -15.34 -12.79
N ASN A 4 -17.64 -16.03 -13.49
CA ASN A 4 -16.22 -16.08 -13.10
C ASN A 4 -15.57 -14.69 -13.24
N GLY A 5 -15.98 -13.91 -14.25
CA GLY A 5 -15.54 -12.54 -14.45
C GLY A 5 -15.95 -11.61 -13.30
N GLU A 6 -17.20 -11.71 -12.84
CA GLU A 6 -17.71 -10.91 -11.72
C GLU A 6 -16.96 -11.22 -10.41
N LEU A 7 -16.65 -12.49 -10.15
CA LEU A 7 -15.84 -12.88 -8.98
C LEU A 7 -14.42 -12.31 -9.04
N LEU A 8 -13.79 -12.34 -10.21
CA LEU A 8 -12.46 -11.74 -10.41
C LEU A 8 -12.49 -10.22 -10.24
N GLU A 9 -13.49 -9.55 -10.81
CA GLU A 9 -13.69 -8.10 -10.67
C GLU A 9 -13.80 -7.67 -9.20
N ARG A 10 -14.60 -8.41 -8.41
CA ARG A 10 -14.72 -8.18 -6.97
C ARG A 10 -13.39 -8.35 -6.25
N ALA A 11 -12.61 -9.38 -6.59
CA ALA A 11 -11.29 -9.60 -6.00
C ALA A 11 -10.31 -8.47 -6.35
N LEU A 12 -10.30 -8.01 -7.60
CA LEU A 12 -9.48 -6.88 -8.06
C LEU A 12 -9.87 -5.58 -7.36
N THR A 13 -11.18 -5.32 -7.24
CA THR A 13 -11.70 -4.15 -6.53
C THR A 13 -11.28 -4.16 -5.07
N PHE A 14 -11.36 -5.30 -4.40
CA PHE A 14 -10.92 -5.47 -3.01
C PHE A 14 -9.41 -5.26 -2.86
N PHE A 15 -8.61 -5.79 -3.78
CA PHE A 15 -7.17 -5.60 -3.82
C PHE A 15 -6.80 -4.11 -3.95
N LEU A 16 -7.40 -3.41 -4.92
CA LEU A 16 -7.15 -1.99 -5.16
C LEU A 16 -7.57 -1.12 -3.97
N SER A 17 -8.72 -1.41 -3.35
CA SER A 17 -9.18 -0.69 -2.16
C SER A 17 -8.22 -0.89 -0.97
N SER A 18 -7.68 -2.10 -0.81
CA SER A 18 -6.70 -2.41 0.22
C SER A 18 -5.38 -1.68 0.01
N LEU A 19 -4.88 -1.63 -1.24
CA LEU A 19 -3.70 -0.84 -1.59
C LEU A 19 -3.91 0.66 -1.39
N ARG A 20 -5.09 1.16 -1.76
CA ARG A 20 -5.45 2.55 -1.54
C ARG A 20 -5.35 2.92 -0.07
N THR A 21 -5.89 2.08 0.81
CA THR A 21 -5.80 2.28 2.26
C THR A 21 -4.35 2.27 2.76
N LEU A 22 -3.53 1.34 2.26
CA LEU A 22 -2.11 1.28 2.63
C LEU A 22 -1.36 2.56 2.21
N CYS A 23 -1.60 3.06 1.01
CA CYS A 23 -0.94 4.25 0.47
C CYS A 23 -1.48 5.56 1.08
N GLU A 24 -2.78 5.81 0.93
CA GLU A 24 -3.43 7.09 1.28
C GLU A 24 -3.71 7.23 2.78
N LYS A 25 -3.45 6.20 3.59
CA LYS A 25 -3.59 6.31 5.05
C LYS A 25 -2.30 5.95 5.76
N THR A 26 -1.81 4.72 5.58
CA THR A 26 -0.69 4.22 6.39
C THR A 26 0.63 4.87 5.98
N ILE A 27 0.92 4.95 4.69
CA ILE A 27 2.14 5.62 4.20
C ILE A 27 2.03 7.12 4.44
N GLU A 28 0.88 7.74 4.15
CA GLU A 28 0.67 9.18 4.36
C GLU A 28 0.84 9.61 5.84
N ASP A 29 0.29 8.85 6.79
CA ASP A 29 0.48 9.11 8.22
C ASP A 29 1.96 9.02 8.65
N THR A 30 2.74 8.14 8.03
CA THR A 30 4.18 8.04 8.28
C THR A 30 4.93 9.24 7.68
N LEU A 31 4.58 9.63 6.45
CA LEU A 31 5.17 10.79 5.78
C LEU A 31 4.88 12.09 6.52
N LEU A 32 3.69 12.23 7.11
CA LEU A 32 3.36 13.39 7.94
C LEU A 32 4.30 13.52 9.15
N THR A 33 4.61 12.42 9.82
CA THR A 33 5.56 12.42 10.94
C THR A 33 6.99 12.75 10.50
N ILE A 34 7.42 12.24 9.33
CA ILE A 34 8.71 12.60 8.74
C ILE A 34 8.77 14.10 8.42
N HIS A 35 7.71 14.64 7.82
CA HIS A 35 7.62 16.08 7.52
C HIS A 35 7.74 16.94 8.80
N ASN A 36 7.04 16.56 9.87
CA ASN A 36 7.12 17.25 11.16
C ASN A 36 8.51 17.15 11.78
N HIS A 37 9.17 16.00 11.65
CA HIS A 37 10.55 15.80 12.08
C HIS A 37 11.52 16.73 11.33
N ASP A 38 11.37 16.84 10.00
CA ASP A 38 12.20 17.70 9.17
C ASP A 38 12.00 19.18 9.50
N GLN A 39 10.75 19.63 9.73
CA GLN A 39 10.48 20.97 10.23
C GLN A 39 11.14 21.22 11.59
N ALA A 40 11.01 20.29 12.53
CA ALA A 40 11.60 20.45 13.86
C ALA A 40 13.14 20.51 13.81
N ARG A 41 13.76 19.77 12.89
CA ARG A 41 15.21 19.83 12.63
C ARG A 41 15.63 21.20 12.14
N LEU A 42 14.91 21.77 11.15
CA LEU A 42 15.20 23.10 10.62
C LEU A 42 15.08 24.18 11.70
N GLU A 43 14.00 24.15 12.48
CA GLU A 43 13.79 25.06 13.62
C GLU A 43 14.92 24.94 14.65
N TYR A 44 15.38 23.72 14.94
CA TYR A 44 16.51 23.48 15.85
C TYR A 44 17.81 24.08 15.30
N ASP A 45 18.11 23.87 14.01
CA ASP A 45 19.30 24.40 13.35
C ASP A 45 19.33 25.93 13.36
N VAL A 46 18.17 26.57 13.15
CA VAL A 46 18.03 28.04 13.25
C VAL A 46 18.40 28.53 14.66
N HIS A 47 17.82 27.94 15.71
CA HIS A 47 18.12 28.33 17.09
C HIS A 47 19.56 28.00 17.50
N ARG A 48 20.13 26.90 17.01
CA ARG A 48 21.54 26.57 17.27
C ARG A 48 22.47 27.64 16.70
N ASN A 49 22.22 28.07 15.46
CA ASN A 49 22.98 29.13 14.80
C ASN A 49 22.80 30.48 15.51
N GLU A 50 21.58 30.81 15.96
CA GLU A 50 21.31 32.01 16.77
C GLU A 50 22.16 32.03 18.04
N VAL A 51 22.19 30.92 18.80
CA VAL A 51 23.02 30.81 20.00
C VAL A 51 24.51 30.93 19.68
N GLU A 52 24.99 30.26 18.63
CA GLU A 52 26.38 30.37 18.18
C GLU A 52 26.74 31.82 17.82
N THR A 53 25.86 32.52 17.10
CA THR A 53 26.06 33.92 16.70
C THR A 53 26.12 34.84 17.91
N LEU A 54 25.19 34.70 18.87
CA LEU A 54 25.17 35.52 20.09
C LEU A 54 26.42 35.30 20.94
N LYS A 55 26.97 34.08 21.01
CA LYS A 55 28.21 33.79 21.75
C LYS A 55 29.45 34.49 21.17
N HIS A 56 29.46 34.80 19.87
CA HIS A 56 30.59 35.48 19.22
C HIS A 56 30.47 37.01 19.26
N GLN A 57 29.33 37.56 19.69
CA GLN A 57 29.16 39.01 19.82
C GLN A 57 29.75 39.50 21.16
N THR A 58 30.72 40.40 21.08
CA THR A 58 31.56 40.86 22.21
C THR A 58 30.84 41.71 23.26
N ASN A 59 29.61 42.16 23.02
CA ASN A 59 28.91 43.18 23.83
C ASN A 59 27.51 42.75 24.33
N LEU A 60 27.19 41.46 24.39
CA LEU A 60 25.84 41.01 24.77
C LEU A 60 25.66 40.74 26.28
N ASN A 61 24.43 40.98 26.73
CA ASN A 61 23.98 40.71 28.09
C ASN A 61 23.88 39.19 28.33
N SER A 62 24.48 38.68 29.42
CA SER A 62 24.54 37.23 29.75
C SER A 62 23.16 36.57 29.80
N GLU A 63 22.12 37.34 30.15
CA GLU A 63 20.74 36.89 30.22
C GLU A 63 20.16 36.55 28.83
N ALA A 64 20.53 37.30 27.78
CA ALA A 64 20.07 37.05 26.41
C ALA A 64 20.60 35.72 25.87
N ILE A 65 21.88 35.42 26.15
CA ILE A 65 22.52 34.15 25.77
C ILE A 65 21.86 32.98 26.52
N SER A 66 21.56 33.14 27.81
CA SER A 66 20.86 32.13 28.61
C SER A 66 19.48 31.82 28.05
N ASN A 67 18.67 32.85 27.77
CA ASN A 67 17.33 32.70 27.20
C ASN A 67 17.36 32.03 25.82
N ALA A 68 18.30 32.42 24.94
CA ALA A 68 18.45 31.80 23.63
C ALA A 68 18.87 30.32 23.74
N THR A 69 19.77 30.01 24.68
CA THR A 69 20.21 28.63 24.96
C THR A 69 19.03 27.77 25.44
N GLN A 70 18.21 28.29 26.36
CA GLN A 70 17.01 27.57 26.83
C GLN A 70 16.04 27.27 25.68
N ARG A 71 15.77 28.25 24.79
CA ARG A 71 14.91 28.04 23.61
C ARG A 71 15.49 26.99 22.66
N CYS A 72 16.80 27.01 22.44
CA CYS A 72 17.49 26.02 21.61
C CYS A 72 17.33 24.60 22.18
N GLU A 73 17.46 24.42 23.50
CA GLU A 73 17.25 23.11 24.15
C GLU A 73 15.81 22.61 24.02
N LEU A 74 14.80 23.48 24.18
CA LEU A 74 13.40 23.10 23.97
C LEU A 74 13.17 22.59 22.54
N GLN A 75 13.78 23.23 21.55
CA GLN A 75 13.65 22.83 20.16
C GLN A 75 14.42 21.54 19.86
N ARG A 76 15.58 21.34 20.50
CA ARG A 76 16.34 20.08 20.46
C ARG A 76 15.52 18.92 21.00
N GLU A 77 14.85 19.08 22.14
CA GLU A 77 13.98 18.06 22.73
C GLU A 77 12.79 17.71 21.83
N LYS A 78 12.17 18.71 21.18
CA LYS A 78 11.12 18.47 20.17
C LYS A 78 11.66 17.65 18.98
N TYR A 79 12.81 18.04 18.45
CA TYR A 79 13.46 17.34 17.34
C TYR A 79 13.81 15.87 17.68
N GLU A 80 14.46 15.63 18.82
CA GLU A 80 14.85 14.26 19.23
C GLU A 80 13.64 13.39 19.56
N ARG A 81 12.55 13.94 20.10
CA ARG A 81 11.29 13.20 20.27
C ARG A 81 10.71 12.75 18.92
N LEU A 82 10.59 13.69 17.97
CA LEU A 82 10.06 13.37 16.63
C LEU A 82 10.95 12.39 15.86
N LYS A 83 12.25 12.38 16.12
CA LYS A 83 13.18 11.40 15.55
C LYS A 83 12.88 9.98 16.01
N GLU A 84 12.57 9.79 17.29
CA GLU A 84 12.15 8.49 17.81
C GLU A 84 10.77 8.10 17.25
N ASP A 85 9.83 9.05 17.16
CA ASP A 85 8.53 8.82 16.54
C ASP A 85 8.65 8.34 15.09
N VAL A 86 9.52 8.96 14.28
CA VAL A 86 9.81 8.52 12.90
C VAL A 86 10.34 7.09 12.89
N LYS A 87 11.29 6.75 13.76
CA LYS A 87 11.87 5.40 13.83
C LYS A 87 10.81 4.34 14.16
N ILE A 88 9.93 4.64 15.11
CA ILE A 88 8.82 3.76 15.48
C ILE A 88 7.84 3.64 14.31
N LYS A 89 7.40 4.74 13.71
CA LYS A 89 6.46 4.72 12.58
C LYS A 89 7.01 3.99 11.37
N MET A 90 8.30 4.14 11.05
CA MET A 90 8.93 3.41 9.94
C MET A 90 8.92 1.89 10.18
N THR A 91 9.15 1.46 11.43
CA THR A 91 9.07 0.04 11.80
C THR A 91 7.64 -0.49 11.65
N LEU A 92 6.66 0.24 12.19
CA LEU A 92 5.24 -0.12 12.09
C LEU A 92 4.74 -0.12 10.64
N LEU A 93 5.17 0.83 9.82
CA LEU A 93 4.84 0.89 8.40
C LEU A 93 5.37 -0.33 7.66
N GLU A 94 6.62 -0.73 7.91
CA GLU A 94 7.22 -1.91 7.29
C GLU A 94 6.43 -3.18 7.63
N GLU A 95 6.14 -3.39 8.92
CA GLU A 95 5.33 -4.52 9.37
C GLU A 95 3.93 -4.53 8.75
N ASN A 96 3.27 -3.37 8.71
CA ASN A 96 1.93 -3.25 8.13
C ASN A 96 1.95 -3.51 6.62
N ARG A 97 2.91 -2.92 5.90
CA ARG A 97 3.10 -3.10 4.45
C ARG A 97 3.28 -4.57 4.12
N ILE A 98 4.20 -5.26 4.81
CA ILE A 98 4.44 -6.70 4.58
C ILE A 98 3.16 -7.49 4.83
N LYS A 99 2.47 -7.24 5.95
CA LYS A 99 1.25 -7.97 6.33
C LYS A 99 0.12 -7.78 5.32
N VAL A 100 -0.14 -6.54 4.91
CA VAL A 100 -1.18 -6.21 3.93
C VAL A 100 -0.81 -6.80 2.57
N MET A 101 0.39 -6.54 2.06
CA MET A 101 0.81 -7.02 0.75
C MET A 101 0.79 -8.54 0.66
N ARG A 102 1.30 -9.25 1.67
CA ARG A 102 1.27 -10.72 1.69
C ARG A 102 -0.15 -11.26 1.59
N LYS A 103 -1.08 -10.72 2.38
CA LYS A 103 -2.49 -11.14 2.35
C LYS A 103 -3.13 -10.83 0.99
N GLN A 104 -2.95 -9.61 0.49
CA GLN A 104 -3.58 -9.15 -0.74
C GLN A 104 -3.05 -9.87 -1.98
N LEU A 105 -1.74 -10.15 -2.05
CA LEU A 105 -1.14 -10.90 -3.16
C LEU A 105 -1.64 -12.35 -3.20
N VAL A 106 -1.78 -13.01 -2.04
CA VAL A 106 -2.33 -14.37 -1.98
C VAL A 106 -3.79 -14.40 -2.44
N LEU A 107 -4.62 -13.47 -1.98
CA LEU A 107 -6.03 -13.39 -2.40
C LEU A 107 -6.16 -13.13 -3.90
N LEU A 108 -5.36 -12.20 -4.43
CA LEU A 108 -5.34 -11.89 -5.86
C LEU A 108 -4.91 -13.09 -6.70
N HIS A 109 -3.82 -13.77 -6.30
CA HIS A 109 -3.34 -14.96 -6.98
C HIS A 109 -4.42 -16.06 -7.01
N ASN A 110 -5.05 -16.34 -5.88
CA ASN A 110 -6.11 -17.35 -5.79
C ASN A 110 -7.31 -17.00 -6.68
N ALA A 111 -7.72 -15.73 -6.72
CA ALA A 111 -8.80 -15.27 -7.58
C ALA A 111 -8.48 -15.46 -9.07
N LEU A 112 -7.25 -15.15 -9.49
CA LEU A 112 -6.79 -15.37 -10.86
C LEU A 112 -6.79 -16.86 -11.22
N MET A 113 -6.25 -17.71 -10.33
CA MET A 113 -6.24 -19.16 -10.54
C MET A 113 -7.65 -19.74 -10.64
N ALA A 114 -8.56 -19.31 -9.78
CA ALA A 114 -9.97 -19.72 -9.81
C ALA A 114 -10.65 -19.28 -11.12
N TYR A 115 -10.41 -18.05 -11.57
CA TYR A 115 -10.94 -17.53 -12.83
C TYR A 115 -10.49 -18.38 -14.02
N PHE A 116 -9.18 -18.59 -14.20
CA PHE A 116 -8.65 -19.31 -15.35
C PHE A 116 -9.03 -20.79 -15.33
N SER A 117 -8.87 -21.47 -14.19
CA SER A 117 -9.23 -22.89 -14.08
C SER A 117 -10.74 -23.11 -14.22
N GLY A 118 -11.57 -22.23 -13.66
CA GLY A 118 -13.01 -22.26 -13.81
C GLY A 118 -13.46 -22.07 -15.26
N ASN A 119 -12.84 -21.14 -15.98
CA ASN A 119 -13.11 -20.93 -17.41
C ASN A 119 -12.63 -22.09 -18.27
N ALA A 120 -11.46 -22.66 -17.99
CA ALA A 120 -10.94 -23.82 -18.71
C ALA A 120 -11.89 -25.03 -18.57
N ARG A 121 -12.37 -25.32 -17.35
CA ARG A 121 -13.34 -26.39 -17.11
C ARG A 121 -14.68 -26.14 -17.80
N ALA A 122 -15.18 -24.91 -17.76
CA ALA A 122 -16.43 -24.55 -18.42
C ALA A 122 -16.33 -24.73 -19.94
N LEU A 123 -15.23 -24.29 -20.54
CA LEU A 123 -14.98 -24.45 -21.97
C LEU A 123 -14.88 -25.92 -22.36
N GLN A 124 -14.13 -26.72 -21.59
CA GLN A 124 -14.00 -28.16 -21.83
C GLN A 124 -15.38 -28.85 -21.78
N SER A 125 -16.19 -28.56 -20.78
CA SER A 125 -17.54 -29.14 -20.67
C SER A 125 -18.45 -28.74 -21.85
N THR A 126 -18.37 -27.50 -22.33
CA THR A 126 -19.12 -27.09 -23.52
C THR A 126 -18.63 -27.82 -24.78
N MET A 127 -17.32 -28.04 -24.93
CA MET A 127 -16.79 -28.82 -26.06
C MET A 127 -17.26 -30.28 -26.03
N GLU A 128 -17.26 -30.91 -24.86
CA GLU A 128 -17.74 -32.28 -24.67
C GLU A 128 -19.24 -32.39 -25.01
N GLN A 129 -20.06 -31.45 -24.55
CA GLN A 129 -21.50 -31.39 -24.89
C GLN A 129 -21.73 -31.24 -26.39
N LEU A 130 -21.01 -30.33 -27.05
CA LEU A 130 -21.12 -30.13 -28.50
C LEU A 130 -20.71 -31.38 -29.29
N SER A 131 -19.68 -32.11 -28.84
CA SER A 131 -19.28 -33.37 -29.48
C SER A 131 -20.35 -34.45 -29.33
N ALA A 132 -20.95 -34.59 -28.15
CA ALA A 132 -22.03 -35.55 -27.91
C ALA A 132 -23.29 -35.22 -28.72
N ASP A 133 -23.66 -33.94 -28.82
CA ASP A 133 -24.80 -33.50 -29.64
C ASP A 133 -24.57 -33.76 -31.14
N TYR A 134 -23.32 -33.58 -31.62
CA TYR A 134 -22.94 -33.90 -32.99
C TYR A 134 -23.05 -35.40 -33.29
N ASP A 135 -22.55 -36.26 -32.41
CA ASP A 135 -22.63 -37.72 -32.54
C ASP A 135 -24.10 -38.22 -32.48
N ALA A 136 -24.93 -37.60 -31.64
CA ALA A 136 -26.36 -37.90 -31.56
C ALA A 136 -27.13 -37.53 -32.84
N ASN A 137 -26.80 -36.39 -33.47
CA ASN A 137 -27.46 -35.93 -34.69
C ASN A 137 -26.93 -36.58 -35.98
N SER A 138 -25.70 -37.08 -35.99
CA SER A 138 -25.12 -37.78 -37.16
C SER A 138 -25.63 -39.22 -37.34
N GLY A 139 -26.28 -39.79 -36.31
CA GLY A 139 -26.97 -41.09 -36.36
C GLY A 139 -28.39 -41.07 -36.96
N VAL A 140 -28.93 -39.90 -37.35
CA VAL A 140 -30.32 -39.76 -37.85
C VAL A 140 -30.36 -39.13 -39.24
N ALA A 141 -29.64 -39.71 -40.19
CA ALA A 141 -30.04 -39.64 -41.60
C ALA A 141 -30.59 -41.02 -41.98
N PRO A 142 -31.93 -41.21 -42.05
CA PRO A 142 -32.46 -42.37 -42.74
C PRO A 142 -32.06 -42.22 -44.20
N SER A 143 -31.26 -43.17 -44.71
CA SER A 143 -31.00 -43.30 -46.13
C SER A 143 -32.34 -43.43 -46.85
N PHE A 144 -32.78 -42.37 -47.53
CA PHE A 144 -34.02 -42.33 -48.29
C PHE A 144 -33.94 -43.12 -49.61
N LEU A 145 -32.90 -43.95 -49.79
CA LEU A 145 -32.61 -44.71 -51.01
C LEU A 145 -32.51 -46.22 -50.74
N GLU A 146 -33.33 -46.75 -49.84
CA GLU A 146 -33.68 -48.18 -49.82
C GLU A 146 -35.17 -48.35 -50.11
N GLN A 147 -35.54 -48.26 -51.40
CA GLN A 147 -36.71 -48.90 -52.00
C GLN A 147 -36.64 -48.86 -53.53
#